data_AF-A0A1J5SAX9-F1
#
_entry.id   AF-A0A1J5SAX9-F1
#
_cell.length_a   1.000
_cell.length_b   1.000
_cell.length_c   1.000
_cell.angle_alpha   90.00
_cell.angle_beta   90.00
_cell.angle_gamma   90.00
#
_symmetry.space_group_name_H-M   'P 1'
#
loop_
_entity.id
_entity.type
_entity.pdbx_description
1 polymer ?
#
loop_
_entity_poly.entity_id
_entity_poly.type
_entity_poly.pdbx_seq_one_letter_code
_entity_poly.pdbx_strand_id
1 'polypeptide(L)'
;MSTLKDRFEDVPDNWKVLRLAAGDTPDRVKLPVGPVLVPLAVWQARRAELIRREYDHGWPLGVWLGTEESPAAIEHDIDDFTVVGVEPDKSGSRYLGVWQALETFGYRGTLTTTPA
;
A
#
# COMPACT_ATOMS: atom_id res chain seq x y z
N MET A 1 19.78 -19.18 1.84
CA MET A 1 18.60 -18.95 2.69
C MET A 1 18.00 -17.64 2.24
N SER A 2 16.96 -17.67 1.41
CA SER A 2 16.23 -16.45 1.06
C SER A 2 15.52 -15.95 2.31
N THR A 3 15.76 -14.72 2.70
CA THR A 3 15.03 -14.06 3.76
C THR A 3 13.67 -13.65 3.22
N LEU A 4 12.67 -13.54 4.10
CA LEU A 4 11.35 -13.10 3.66
C LEU A 4 11.36 -11.68 3.07
N LYS A 5 12.29 -10.84 3.53
CA LYS A 5 12.54 -9.52 2.96
C LYS A 5 12.83 -9.57 1.47
N ASP A 6 13.45 -10.64 0.95
CA ASP A 6 13.75 -10.78 -0.49
C ASP A 6 12.49 -10.92 -1.37
N ARG A 7 11.30 -11.09 -0.75
CA ARG A 7 10.00 -11.04 -1.44
C ARG A 7 9.43 -9.63 -1.57
N PHE A 8 10.00 -8.67 -0.85
CA PHE A 8 9.59 -7.27 -0.87
C PHE A 8 10.62 -6.49 -1.66
N GLU A 9 10.18 -5.93 -2.78
CA GLU A 9 11.00 -5.11 -3.66
C GLU A 9 11.03 -3.66 -3.15
N ASP A 10 11.93 -2.84 -3.69
CA ASP A 10 11.80 -1.40 -3.50
C ASP A 10 10.58 -0.88 -4.29
N VAL A 11 10.00 0.24 -3.83
CA VAL A 11 8.93 0.90 -4.59
C VAL A 11 9.46 1.30 -5.97
N PRO A 12 8.80 0.93 -7.09
CA PRO A 12 9.34 1.24 -8.41
C PRO A 12 9.37 2.75 -8.65
N ASP A 13 10.39 3.23 -9.38
CA ASP A 13 10.70 4.67 -9.52
C ASP A 13 9.55 5.52 -10.08
N ASN A 14 8.65 4.92 -10.86
CA ASN A 14 7.48 5.59 -11.45
C ASN A 14 6.31 5.77 -10.46
N TRP A 15 6.39 5.20 -9.26
CA TRP A 15 5.37 5.34 -8.23
C TRP A 15 5.67 6.51 -7.29
N LYS A 16 4.61 7.18 -6.86
CA LYS A 16 4.67 8.16 -5.76
C LYS A 16 4.15 7.56 -4.48
N VAL A 17 4.87 7.72 -3.37
CA VAL A 17 4.39 7.34 -2.04
C VAL A 17 3.77 8.57 -1.39
N LEU A 18 2.46 8.55 -1.18
CA LEU A 18 1.75 9.60 -0.46
C LEU A 18 1.93 9.40 1.05
N ARG A 19 2.31 10.47 1.75
CA ARG A 19 2.39 10.53 3.21
C ARG A 19 1.55 11.67 3.73
N LEU A 20 0.88 11.45 4.86
CA LEU A 20 0.15 12.49 5.57
C LEU A 20 1.15 13.24 6.46
N ALA A 21 1.23 14.56 6.28
CA ALA A 21 1.95 15.44 7.18
C ALA A 21 1.12 15.73 8.44
N ALA A 22 1.76 16.30 9.46
CA ALA A 22 1.05 16.76 10.64
C ALA A 22 -0.01 17.81 10.25
N GLY A 23 -1.28 17.51 10.54
CA GLY A 23 -2.42 18.37 10.21
C GLY A 23 -3.12 18.05 8.88
N ASP A 24 -2.59 17.12 8.07
CA ASP A 24 -3.32 16.61 6.91
C ASP A 24 -4.52 15.77 7.37
N THR A 25 -5.61 15.86 6.60
CA THR A 25 -6.75 14.95 6.76
C THR A 25 -6.79 13.96 5.59
N PRO A 26 -7.00 12.65 5.85
CA PRO A 26 -7.01 11.64 4.79
C PRO A 26 -8.01 11.93 3.66
N ASP A 27 -9.13 12.59 3.96
CA ASP A 27 -10.17 12.95 3.00
C ASP A 27 -9.82 14.16 2.11
N ARG A 28 -8.80 14.97 2.46
CA ARG A 28 -8.50 16.25 1.76
C ARG A 28 -7.06 16.40 1.28
N VAL A 29 -6.17 15.49 1.66
CA VAL A 29 -4.78 15.51 1.18
C VAL A 29 -4.75 15.49 -0.35
N LYS A 30 -3.82 16.19 -0.98
CA LYS A 30 -3.74 16.20 -2.45
C LYS A 30 -3.21 14.85 -2.95
N LEU A 31 -3.91 14.25 -3.90
CA LEU A 31 -3.44 13.04 -4.57
C LEU A 31 -2.43 13.41 -5.67
N PRO A 32 -1.25 12.75 -5.73
CA PRO A 32 -0.32 12.90 -6.85
C PRO A 32 -0.96 12.54 -8.19
N VAL A 33 -0.34 12.98 -9.29
CA VAL A 33 -0.67 12.54 -10.66
C VAL A 33 0.15 11.27 -10.96
N GLY A 34 -0.46 10.24 -11.55
CA GLY A 34 0.21 8.99 -11.94
C GLY A 34 0.12 7.83 -10.92
N PRO A 35 0.91 6.75 -11.05
CA PRO A 35 0.88 5.63 -10.10
C PRO A 35 1.17 6.09 -8.67
N VAL A 36 0.39 5.64 -7.69
CA VAL A 36 0.50 6.10 -6.29
C VAL A 36 0.26 5.00 -5.26
N LEU A 37 1.16 4.90 -4.28
CA LEU A 37 0.94 4.19 -3.02
C LEU A 37 0.34 5.17 -2.00
N VAL A 38 -0.90 4.93 -1.59
CA VAL A 38 -1.58 5.75 -0.58
C VAL A 38 -1.52 5.10 0.82
N PRO A 39 -1.53 5.89 1.90
CA PRO A 39 -1.71 5.35 3.25
C PRO A 39 -3.08 4.67 3.38
N LEU A 40 -3.18 3.63 4.21
CA LEU A 40 -4.45 2.94 4.46
C LEU A 40 -5.58 3.91 4.87
N ALA A 41 -5.29 4.90 5.70
CA ALA A 41 -6.28 5.91 6.09
C ALA A 41 -6.85 6.72 4.91
N VAL A 42 -6.02 7.01 3.89
CA VAL A 42 -6.45 7.71 2.67
C VAL A 42 -7.29 6.79 1.80
N TRP A 43 -6.90 5.51 1.67
CA TRP A 43 -7.73 4.50 1.01
C TRP A 43 -9.12 4.41 1.64
N GLN A 44 -9.18 4.24 2.96
CA GLN A 44 -10.45 4.13 3.69
C GLN A 44 -11.34 5.37 3.54
N ALA A 45 -10.75 6.56 3.52
CA ALA A 45 -11.49 7.82 3.39
C ALA A 45 -11.97 8.09 1.95
N ARG A 46 -11.23 7.63 0.93
CA ARG A 46 -11.39 8.07 -0.48
C ARG A 46 -11.43 6.94 -1.49
N ARG A 47 -11.80 5.73 -1.06
CA ARG A 47 -11.85 4.51 -1.89
C ARG A 47 -12.49 4.72 -3.26
N ALA A 48 -13.71 5.25 -3.29
CA ALA A 48 -14.44 5.45 -4.55
C ALA A 48 -13.74 6.42 -5.51
N GLU A 49 -13.07 7.45 -4.99
CA GLU A 49 -12.31 8.40 -5.81
C GLU A 49 -11.04 7.75 -6.39
N LEU A 50 -10.34 6.93 -5.59
CA LEU A 50 -9.11 6.25 -6.01
C LEU A 50 -9.38 5.18 -7.07
N ILE A 51 -10.43 4.37 -6.90
CA ILE A 51 -10.87 3.39 -7.91
C ILE A 51 -11.27 4.11 -9.19
N ARG A 52 -12.08 5.18 -9.07
CA ARG A 52 -12.47 5.97 -10.24
C ARG A 52 -11.27 6.59 -10.96
N ARG A 53 -10.29 7.08 -10.22
CA ARG A 53 -9.05 7.64 -10.77
C ARG A 53 -8.25 6.62 -11.56
N GLU A 54 -8.18 5.38 -11.09
CA GLU A 54 -7.57 4.28 -11.84
C GLU A 54 -8.37 3.99 -13.13
N TYR A 55 -9.69 3.91 -13.04
CA TYR A 55 -10.54 3.68 -14.21
C TYR A 55 -10.46 4.81 -15.26
N ASP A 56 -10.57 6.07 -14.83
CA ASP A 56 -10.65 7.25 -15.71
C ASP A 56 -9.28 7.57 -16.36
N HIS A 57 -8.17 7.27 -15.68
CA HIS A 57 -6.82 7.67 -16.12
C HIS A 57 -5.85 6.51 -16.38
N GLY A 58 -6.20 5.29 -16.01
CA GLY A 58 -5.31 4.13 -16.08
C GLY A 58 -4.11 4.25 -15.13
N TRP A 59 -4.22 5.02 -14.05
CA TRP A 59 -3.15 5.20 -13.07
C TRP A 59 -3.22 4.13 -12.00
N PRO A 60 -2.27 3.18 -11.95
CA PRO A 60 -2.28 2.08 -11.00
C PRO A 60 -2.38 2.56 -9.57
N LEU A 61 -3.21 1.87 -8.79
CA LEU A 61 -3.38 2.12 -7.38
C LEU A 61 -2.57 1.13 -6.53
N GLY A 62 -1.99 1.63 -5.46
CA GLY A 62 -1.38 0.83 -4.41
C GLY A 62 -1.70 1.39 -3.04
N VAL A 63 -1.58 0.55 -2.03
CA VAL A 63 -1.75 0.91 -0.62
C VAL A 63 -0.48 0.55 0.13
N TRP A 64 -0.11 1.33 1.14
CA TRP A 64 0.93 0.92 2.07
C TRP A 64 0.37 0.82 3.49
N LEU A 65 0.84 -0.20 4.20
CA LEU A 65 0.45 -0.50 5.58
C LEU A 65 1.57 -0.06 6.52
N GLY A 66 1.24 0.89 7.40
CA GLY A 66 2.10 1.35 8.48
C GLY A 66 2.34 0.29 9.56
N THR A 67 3.29 0.55 10.45
CA THR A 67 3.76 -0.43 11.45
C THR A 67 2.66 -1.01 12.33
N GLU A 68 1.63 -0.24 12.68
CA GLU A 68 0.52 -0.65 13.55
C GLU A 68 -0.72 -1.15 12.78
N GLU A 69 -0.70 -1.09 11.45
CA GLU A 69 -1.86 -1.40 10.62
C GLU A 69 -1.92 -2.88 10.27
N SER A 70 -3.12 -3.46 10.33
CA SER A 70 -3.36 -4.87 10.01
C SER A 70 -3.71 -5.06 8.53
N PRO A 71 -3.14 -6.08 7.84
CA PRO A 71 -3.54 -6.45 6.49
C PRO A 71 -5.02 -6.79 6.33
N ALA A 72 -5.69 -7.25 7.40
CA ALA A 72 -7.12 -7.55 7.37
C ALA A 72 -7.97 -6.31 6.99
N ALA A 73 -7.45 -5.10 7.16
CA ALA A 73 -8.11 -3.87 6.75
C ALA A 73 -8.27 -3.71 5.24
N ILE A 74 -7.57 -4.51 4.44
CA ILE A 74 -7.62 -4.49 2.96
C ILE A 74 -8.06 -5.83 2.36
N GLU A 75 -8.54 -6.78 3.15
CA GLU A 75 -8.90 -8.14 2.69
C GLU A 75 -9.97 -8.10 1.58
N HIS A 76 -11.03 -7.32 1.77
CA HIS A 76 -12.14 -7.20 0.79
C HIS A 76 -11.81 -6.33 -0.42
N ASP A 77 -10.61 -5.75 -0.43
CA ASP A 77 -10.19 -4.67 -1.31
C ASP A 77 -8.95 -5.09 -2.10
N ILE A 78 -8.50 -6.33 -1.89
CA ILE A 78 -7.17 -6.78 -2.27
C ILE A 78 -6.96 -6.78 -3.79
N ASP A 79 -8.04 -6.94 -4.55
CA ASP A 79 -8.05 -6.88 -6.01
C ASP A 79 -7.98 -5.45 -6.58
N ASP A 80 -8.22 -4.42 -5.76
CA ASP A 80 -8.11 -3.01 -6.17
C ASP A 80 -6.64 -2.53 -6.22
N PHE A 81 -5.69 -3.32 -5.72
CA PHE A 81 -4.29 -2.90 -5.57
C PHE A 81 -3.36 -3.62 -6.55
N THR A 82 -2.61 -2.84 -7.31
CA THR A 82 -1.46 -3.36 -8.09
C THR A 82 -0.25 -3.57 -7.20
N VAL A 83 -0.08 -2.74 -6.16
CA VAL A 83 1.06 -2.78 -5.23
C VAL A 83 0.57 -2.67 -3.78
N VAL A 84 1.10 -3.54 -2.91
CA VAL A 84 0.93 -3.46 -1.46
C VAL A 84 2.30 -3.21 -0.82
N GLY A 85 2.44 -2.01 -0.27
CA GLY A 85 3.60 -1.56 0.46
C GLY A 85 3.54 -1.93 1.94
N VAL A 86 4.70 -2.23 2.51
CA VAL A 86 4.87 -2.54 3.93
C VAL A 86 5.92 -1.63 4.53
N GLU A 87 5.53 -0.85 5.53
CA GLU A 87 6.49 -0.15 6.37
C GLU A 87 7.16 -1.16 7.31
N PRO A 88 8.51 -1.22 7.37
CA PRO A 88 9.21 -2.13 8.26
C PRO A 88 9.05 -1.72 9.73
N ASP A 89 8.83 -2.72 10.59
CA ASP A 89 9.03 -2.56 12.03
C ASP A 89 10.52 -2.57 12.39
N LYS A 90 10.86 -2.10 13.59
CA LYS A 90 12.25 -2.12 14.08
C LYS A 90 12.85 -3.53 14.11
N SER A 91 12.02 -4.55 14.28
CA SER A 91 12.41 -5.97 14.31
C SER A 91 12.47 -6.65 12.93
N GLY A 92 11.93 -6.04 11.87
CA GLY A 92 11.80 -6.66 10.54
C GLY A 92 10.84 -7.87 10.47
N SER A 93 10.10 -8.15 11.53
CA SER A 93 9.19 -9.30 11.62
C SER A 93 7.87 -9.07 10.89
N ARG A 94 7.54 -7.79 10.64
CA ARG A 94 6.26 -7.39 10.04
C ARG A 94 6.06 -7.96 8.65
N TYR A 95 7.13 -8.11 7.87
CA TYR A 95 7.07 -8.73 6.54
C TYR A 95 6.39 -10.10 6.57
N LEU A 96 6.62 -10.91 7.62
CA LEU A 96 6.07 -12.27 7.73
C LEU A 96 4.58 -12.28 7.95
N GLY A 97 4.12 -11.51 8.94
CA GLY A 97 2.69 -11.40 9.21
C GLY A 97 1.92 -10.85 8.01
N VAL A 98 2.47 -9.81 7.35
CA VAL A 98 1.82 -9.24 6.17
C VAL A 98 1.80 -10.22 5.00
N TRP A 99 2.95 -10.81 4.64
CA TRP A 99 3.01 -11.75 3.52
C TRP A 99 2.07 -12.95 3.72
N GLN A 100 2.04 -13.56 4.91
CA GLN A 100 1.14 -14.68 5.21
C GLN A 100 -0.34 -14.30 5.05
N ALA A 101 -0.73 -13.10 5.51
CA ALA A 101 -2.08 -12.60 5.36
C ALA A 101 -2.43 -12.40 3.88
N LEU A 102 -1.57 -11.72 3.12
CA LEU A 102 -1.79 -11.44 1.69
C LEU A 102 -1.85 -12.73 0.85
N GLU A 103 -1.02 -13.73 1.16
CA GLU A 103 -1.13 -15.07 0.54
C GLU A 103 -2.49 -15.71 0.81
N THR A 104 -2.99 -15.59 2.04
CA THR A 104 -4.31 -16.12 2.45
C THR A 104 -5.45 -15.40 1.73
N PHE A 105 -5.32 -14.09 1.53
CA PHE A 105 -6.27 -13.29 0.76
C PHE A 105 -6.18 -13.55 -0.76
N GLY A 106 -5.18 -14.32 -1.21
CA GLY A 106 -4.99 -14.64 -2.62
C GLY A 106 -4.35 -13.51 -3.43
N TYR A 107 -3.71 -12.55 -2.79
CA TYR A 107 -3.05 -11.43 -3.47
C TYR A 107 -1.95 -11.91 -4.43
N ARG A 108 -1.90 -11.30 -5.62
CA ARG A 108 -0.92 -11.63 -6.68
C ARG A 108 -0.18 -10.42 -7.24
N GLY A 109 -0.44 -9.23 -6.72
CA GLY A 109 0.28 -8.02 -7.11
C GLY A 109 1.68 -7.96 -6.50
N THR A 110 2.36 -6.83 -6.72
CA THR A 110 3.72 -6.62 -6.22
C THR A 110 3.71 -6.27 -4.74
N LEU A 111 4.70 -6.79 -4.00
CA LEU A 111 4.97 -6.44 -2.61
C LEU A 111 6.20 -5.55 -2.54
N THR A 112 6.09 -4.42 -1.84
CA THR A 112 7.22 -3.49 -1.72
C THR A 112 7.50 -3.12 -0.27
N THR A 113 8.77 -2.86 0.07
CA THR A 113 9.08 -2.09 1.26
C THR A 113 8.76 -0.63 0.96
N THR A 114 7.91 0.02 1.77
CA THR A 114 7.88 1.48 1.73
C THR A 114 9.11 2.00 2.48
N PRO A 115 9.80 3.04 1.96
CA PRO A 115 10.87 3.68 2.70
C PRO A 115 10.33 4.19 4.05
N ALA A 116 11.18 4.40 5.05
CA ALA A 116 10.79 5.10 6.27
C ALA A 116 10.50 6.58 5.98
#